data_AF-A0A4V2USG7-F1
#
_entry.id   AF-A0A4V2USG7-F1
#
_cell.length_a   1.000
_cell.length_b   1.000
_cell.length_c   1.000
_cell.angle_alpha   90.00
_cell.angle_beta   90.00
_cell.angle_gamma   90.00
#
_symmetry.space_group_name_H-M   'P 1'
#
loop_
_entity.id
_entity.type
_entity.pdbx_description
1 polymer ?
#
loop_
_entity_poly.entity_id
_entity_poly.type
_entity_poly.pdbx_seq_one_letter_code
_entity_poly.pdbx_strand_id
1 'polypeptide(L)'
;MAEPSLLGVGVINDYTHPGTAGGAISQVDSTGTVNAGVVTQINSGNTFNGHDPRILGFFNTSDSQKPPRALVADYNYQAASTYGVFTPRRNVSTWGNPENISTSTDWHTNNPYSIVTNGNDMYIMGYDQNTIVKINTTNYTYTNTFYTYTPLTGKTGHGVDMDKITIGNTDYIVALFSNDDGSYGNYGDSQLVILDFSGKTISTCNLNANANSLNINITGNTPHAYITSYGGPQNAGGNNGSPYTSKLQIVDLTPPSTVIQTIGPKTTPVDAGDYIDVALVGSYAYVLTANYNDDFSQYTYMLVKVSQANLLNGTFDGNSSYTATVDSGATWLLAYDGTVLWFVAGKQVYTIDTSVAISSSALTLRANANDHSSDSQGLGISGAYGQLNTASVVIPYSATAGVSRAAARSAVSGGHTKFAKVMLPREVLEKLGRA
;
A
#
# COMPACT_ATOMS: atom_id res chain seq x y z
N MET A 1 -20.67 -16.16 10.72
CA MET A 1 -19.68 -15.12 11.09
C MET A 1 -18.87 -14.81 9.85
N ALA A 2 -18.51 -13.55 9.61
CA ALA A 2 -17.58 -13.21 8.54
C ALA A 2 -16.24 -13.89 8.84
N GLU A 3 -15.58 -14.43 7.81
CA GLU A 3 -14.30 -15.07 8.02
C GLU A 3 -13.21 -14.04 8.31
N PRO A 4 -12.31 -14.31 9.27
CA PRO A 4 -11.10 -13.53 9.46
C PRO A 4 -10.32 -13.33 8.15
N SER A 5 -10.07 -12.08 7.81
CA SER A 5 -9.14 -11.62 6.78
C SER A 5 -7.68 -11.90 7.15
N LEU A 6 -6.78 -11.88 6.15
CA LEU A 6 -5.32 -11.93 6.36
C LEU A 6 -4.67 -10.61 5.94
N LEU A 7 -3.58 -10.31 6.61
CA LEU A 7 -2.55 -9.41 6.10
C LEU A 7 -1.34 -10.25 5.72
N GLY A 8 -0.94 -10.18 4.45
CA GLY A 8 0.33 -10.73 4.00
C GLY A 8 1.41 -9.66 4.09
N VAL A 9 2.61 -10.02 4.55
CA VAL A 9 3.70 -9.09 4.78
C VAL A 9 5.04 -9.63 4.28
N GLY A 10 5.84 -8.79 3.64
CA GLY A 10 7.24 -9.08 3.35
C GLY A 10 8.12 -8.74 4.55
N VAL A 11 8.85 -9.73 5.04
CA VAL A 11 9.77 -9.63 6.18
C VAL A 11 11.20 -9.76 5.67
N ILE A 12 12.09 -8.90 6.16
CA ILE A 12 13.52 -8.91 5.85
C ILE A 12 14.34 -8.72 7.14
N ASN A 13 15.64 -9.07 7.12
CA ASN A 13 16.47 -8.83 8.30
C ASN A 13 16.74 -7.36 8.56
N ASP A 14 17.36 -6.69 7.57
CA ASP A 14 17.84 -5.33 7.70
C ASP A 14 18.19 -4.73 6.30
N TYR A 15 17.92 -3.44 6.07
CA TYR A 15 18.34 -2.70 4.86
C TYR A 15 19.83 -2.32 4.87
N THR A 16 20.51 -2.44 6.00
CA THR A 16 21.91 -2.02 6.14
C THR A 16 22.93 -3.01 5.58
N HIS A 17 22.58 -4.30 5.48
CA HIS A 17 23.50 -5.35 5.06
C HIS A 17 23.05 -6.02 3.74
N PRO A 18 23.22 -5.33 2.58
CA PRO A 18 23.01 -5.97 1.29
C PRO A 18 23.89 -7.22 1.18
N GLY A 19 23.26 -8.39 1.04
CA GLY A 19 23.93 -9.67 0.80
C GLY A 19 24.03 -10.64 1.99
N THR A 20 23.57 -10.30 3.20
CA THR A 20 23.61 -11.25 4.36
C THR A 20 22.25 -11.54 5.01
N ALA A 21 21.15 -11.48 4.27
CA ALA A 21 19.83 -11.72 4.84
C ALA A 21 18.82 -12.21 3.81
N GLY A 22 18.10 -13.28 4.16
CA GLY A 22 16.94 -13.72 3.39
C GLY A 22 15.74 -12.81 3.66
N GLY A 23 14.82 -12.78 2.71
CA GLY A 23 13.45 -12.32 2.90
C GLY A 23 12.47 -13.48 3.00
N ALA A 24 11.26 -13.19 3.44
CA ALA A 24 10.13 -14.11 3.33
C ALA A 24 8.81 -13.34 3.25
N ILE A 25 7.76 -14.02 2.79
CA ILE A 25 6.39 -13.59 3.04
C ILE A 25 5.87 -14.32 4.27
N SER A 26 5.36 -13.55 5.22
CA SER A 26 4.65 -14.01 6.41
C SER A 26 3.19 -13.55 6.35
N GLN A 27 2.34 -14.10 7.21
CA GLN A 27 0.95 -13.66 7.30
C GLN A 27 0.45 -13.60 8.74
N VAL A 28 -0.56 -12.77 8.97
CA VAL A 28 -1.35 -12.74 10.20
C VAL A 28 -2.83 -12.61 9.87
N ASP A 29 -3.70 -13.32 10.58
CA ASP A 29 -5.15 -13.14 10.47
C ASP A 29 -5.71 -12.12 11.47
N SER A 30 -6.93 -11.63 11.22
CA SER A 30 -7.58 -10.63 12.08
C SER A 30 -7.93 -11.14 13.48
N THR A 31 -7.78 -12.45 13.75
CA THR A 31 -7.89 -13.01 15.11
C THR A 31 -6.55 -13.02 15.85
N GLY A 32 -5.43 -12.84 15.14
CA GLY A 32 -4.07 -12.84 15.67
C GLY A 32 -3.29 -14.13 15.41
N THR A 33 -3.80 -15.04 14.57
CA THR A 33 -3.04 -16.24 14.19
C THR A 33 -1.94 -15.87 13.19
N VAL A 34 -0.69 -16.05 13.59
CA VAL A 34 0.49 -15.73 12.78
C VAL A 34 1.05 -17.00 12.13
N ASN A 35 1.47 -16.90 10.87
CA ASN A 35 2.27 -17.92 10.20
C ASN A 35 3.46 -17.22 9.53
N ALA A 36 4.63 -17.35 10.14
CA ALA A 36 5.87 -16.80 9.60
C ALA A 36 6.37 -17.65 8.42
N GLY A 37 6.89 -17.02 7.38
CA GLY A 37 7.54 -17.71 6.25
C GLY A 37 6.61 -18.58 5.40
N VAL A 38 5.36 -18.16 5.19
CA VAL A 38 4.43 -18.87 4.29
C VAL A 38 4.91 -18.97 2.84
N VAL A 39 5.77 -18.04 2.42
CA VAL A 39 6.58 -18.15 1.19
C VAL A 39 8.02 -17.77 1.50
N THR A 40 8.93 -18.72 1.39
CA THR A 40 10.39 -18.50 1.58
C THR A 40 11.17 -18.48 0.28
N GLN A 41 10.54 -18.90 -0.82
CA GLN A 41 11.11 -18.93 -2.17
C GLN A 41 9.97 -18.93 -3.20
N ILE A 42 10.19 -18.31 -4.35
CA ILE A 42 9.26 -18.40 -5.51
C ILE A 42 9.65 -19.59 -6.40
N ASN A 43 10.94 -19.69 -6.71
CA ASN A 43 11.54 -20.80 -7.44
C ASN A 43 12.38 -21.64 -6.49
N SER A 44 12.34 -22.96 -6.64
CA SER A 44 13.13 -23.87 -5.80
C SER A 44 14.60 -23.47 -5.78
N GLY A 45 15.15 -23.21 -4.59
CA GLY A 45 16.55 -22.85 -4.39
C GLY A 45 16.86 -21.35 -4.49
N ASN A 46 15.88 -20.51 -4.86
CA ASN A 46 15.99 -19.06 -4.80
C ASN A 46 15.22 -18.53 -3.58
N THR A 47 15.86 -18.61 -2.41
CA THR A 47 15.42 -17.83 -1.24
C THR A 47 15.64 -16.35 -1.55
N PHE A 48 14.78 -15.45 -1.05
CA PHE A 48 14.83 -13.99 -1.27
C PHE A 48 16.14 -13.33 -0.73
N ASN A 49 17.31 -13.85 -1.09
CA ASN A 49 18.60 -13.51 -0.52
C ASN A 49 19.09 -12.20 -1.13
N GLY A 50 19.18 -11.15 -0.31
CA GLY A 50 19.58 -9.82 -0.78
C GLY A 50 18.58 -9.18 -1.74
N HIS A 51 17.35 -9.68 -1.78
CA HIS A 51 16.25 -9.18 -2.59
C HIS A 51 15.08 -8.79 -1.68
N ASP A 52 14.21 -7.94 -2.19
CA ASP A 52 13.07 -7.40 -1.46
C ASP A 52 11.81 -8.25 -1.70
N PRO A 53 11.28 -8.97 -0.70
CA PRO A 53 10.01 -9.66 -0.82
C PRO A 53 8.87 -8.65 -0.87
N ARG A 54 8.11 -8.67 -1.95
CA ARG A 54 6.90 -7.85 -2.12
C ARG A 54 5.66 -8.70 -2.20
N ILE A 55 4.55 -8.17 -1.72
CA ILE A 55 3.24 -8.81 -1.83
C ILE A 55 2.15 -7.81 -2.22
N LEU A 56 1.31 -8.24 -3.15
CA LEU A 56 0.16 -7.50 -3.65
C LEU A 56 -1.04 -8.47 -3.75
N GLY A 57 -2.06 -8.28 -2.93
CA GLY A 57 -3.31 -9.04 -2.98
C GLY A 57 -4.18 -8.61 -4.16
N PHE A 58 -4.80 -9.55 -4.88
CA PHE A 58 -5.74 -9.23 -5.96
C PHE A 58 -6.85 -10.26 -6.10
N PHE A 59 -7.93 -9.91 -6.81
CA PHE A 59 -9.06 -10.81 -7.09
C PHE A 59 -9.27 -10.95 -8.59
N ASN A 60 -9.50 -12.17 -9.07
CA ASN A 60 -9.85 -12.37 -10.47
C ASN A 60 -11.37 -12.15 -10.66
N THR A 61 -11.75 -11.00 -11.21
CA THR A 61 -13.17 -10.62 -11.35
C THR A 61 -13.92 -11.43 -12.41
N SER A 62 -13.22 -12.05 -13.37
CA SER A 62 -13.85 -12.91 -14.40
C SER A 62 -14.40 -14.23 -13.87
N ASP A 63 -13.80 -14.76 -12.80
CA ASP A 63 -14.17 -16.04 -12.24
C ASP A 63 -14.50 -15.83 -10.77
N SER A 64 -15.79 -15.57 -10.54
CA SER A 64 -16.36 -15.42 -9.21
C SER A 64 -16.13 -16.63 -8.31
N GLN A 65 -15.67 -17.77 -8.86
CA GLN A 65 -15.28 -18.96 -8.12
C GLN A 65 -13.82 -19.04 -7.73
N LYS A 66 -12.93 -18.28 -8.37
CA LYS A 66 -11.52 -18.24 -7.98
C LYS A 66 -11.36 -17.51 -6.65
N PRO A 67 -10.58 -18.07 -5.71
CA PRO A 67 -10.21 -17.33 -4.51
C PRO A 67 -9.40 -16.07 -4.85
N PRO A 68 -9.33 -15.11 -3.91
CA PRO A 68 -8.29 -14.08 -3.98
C PRO A 68 -6.90 -14.69 -4.09
N ARG A 69 -6.00 -13.94 -4.71
CA ARG A 69 -4.63 -14.33 -5.04
C ARG A 69 -3.66 -13.34 -4.42
N ALA A 70 -2.42 -13.76 -4.28
CA ALA A 70 -1.31 -12.87 -3.97
C ALA A 70 -0.29 -12.95 -5.10
N LEU A 71 0.06 -11.79 -5.65
CA LEU A 71 1.31 -11.64 -6.40
C LEU A 71 2.42 -11.45 -5.39
N VAL A 72 3.41 -12.35 -5.41
CA VAL A 72 4.64 -12.21 -4.64
C VAL A 72 5.76 -11.90 -5.61
N ALA A 73 6.56 -10.88 -5.31
CA ALA A 73 7.74 -10.54 -6.07
C ALA A 73 9.01 -10.73 -5.24
N ASP A 74 9.99 -11.37 -5.84
CA ASP A 74 11.39 -11.34 -5.41
C ASP A 74 12.04 -10.18 -6.17
N TYR A 75 11.91 -8.97 -5.61
CA TYR A 75 12.36 -7.75 -6.27
C TYR A 75 13.87 -7.60 -6.18
N ASN A 76 14.51 -7.53 -7.34
CA ASN A 76 15.94 -7.28 -7.46
C ASN A 76 16.17 -5.93 -8.16
N TYR A 77 16.90 -5.03 -7.50
CA TYR A 77 17.23 -3.72 -8.04
C TYR A 77 18.22 -3.77 -9.22
N GLN A 78 19.07 -4.81 -9.29
CA GLN A 78 20.17 -4.94 -10.25
C GLN A 78 19.89 -5.93 -11.39
N ALA A 79 18.85 -6.75 -11.27
CA ALA A 79 18.54 -7.81 -12.22
C ALA A 79 17.02 -7.94 -12.45
N ALA A 80 16.63 -8.89 -13.30
CA ALA A 80 15.22 -9.21 -13.48
C ALA A 80 14.61 -9.75 -12.19
N SER A 81 13.48 -9.20 -11.78
CA SER A 81 12.71 -9.69 -10.63
C SER A 81 11.94 -10.95 -11.01
N THR A 82 11.74 -11.84 -10.03
CA THR A 82 10.91 -13.04 -10.20
C THR A 82 9.54 -12.80 -9.57
N TYR A 83 8.50 -13.28 -10.23
CA TYR A 83 7.11 -13.19 -9.76
C TYR A 83 6.52 -14.57 -9.56
N GLY A 84 5.73 -14.72 -8.50
CA GLY A 84 4.94 -15.91 -8.22
C GLY A 84 3.51 -15.53 -7.87
N VAL A 85 2.53 -16.21 -8.46
CA VAL A 85 1.12 -16.04 -8.10
C VAL A 85 0.70 -17.18 -7.18
N PHE A 86 0.23 -16.84 -5.98
CA PHE A 86 -0.14 -17.80 -4.95
C PHE A 86 -1.63 -17.75 -4.64
N THR A 87 -2.17 -18.85 -4.08
CA THR A 87 -3.47 -18.87 -3.40
C THR A 87 -3.24 -18.87 -1.89
N PRO A 88 -3.45 -17.73 -1.22
CA PRO A 88 -3.33 -17.58 0.22
C PRO A 88 -4.34 -18.45 0.99
N ARG A 89 -3.88 -19.08 2.06
CA ARG A 89 -4.69 -19.94 2.94
C ARG A 89 -4.41 -19.61 4.40
N ARG A 90 -5.43 -19.73 5.25
CA ARG A 90 -5.28 -19.58 6.71
C ARG A 90 -4.75 -20.86 7.34
N ASN A 91 -4.11 -20.70 8.50
CA ASN A 91 -3.71 -21.80 9.38
C ASN A 91 -2.89 -22.86 8.67
N VAL A 92 -2.01 -22.41 7.77
CA VAL A 92 -1.04 -23.23 7.07
C VAL A 92 0.35 -22.64 7.25
N SER A 93 1.34 -23.50 7.39
CA SER A 93 2.75 -23.11 7.45
C SER A 93 3.32 -22.68 6.10
N THR A 94 2.63 -22.96 4.99
CA THR A 94 3.03 -22.57 3.64
C THR A 94 1.84 -22.41 2.70
N TRP A 95 1.95 -21.50 1.73
CA TRP A 95 1.00 -21.39 0.61
C TRP A 95 1.20 -22.44 -0.49
N GLY A 96 2.24 -23.28 -0.39
CA GLY A 96 2.58 -24.28 -1.39
C GLY A 96 3.24 -23.68 -2.63
N ASN A 97 3.14 -24.37 -3.76
CA ASN A 97 3.73 -23.92 -5.01
C ASN A 97 2.90 -22.78 -5.66
N PRO A 98 3.56 -21.82 -6.33
CA PRO A 98 2.84 -20.81 -7.10
C PRO A 98 2.07 -21.44 -8.27
N GLU A 99 0.91 -20.87 -8.59
CA GLU A 99 0.09 -21.20 -9.77
C GLU A 99 0.77 -20.79 -11.08
N ASN A 100 1.60 -19.74 -11.00
CA ASN A 100 2.40 -19.26 -12.11
C ASN A 100 3.68 -18.63 -11.58
N ILE A 101 4.76 -18.81 -12.36
CA ILE A 101 6.03 -18.13 -12.18
C ILE A 101 6.29 -17.33 -13.45
N SER A 102 6.77 -16.11 -13.28
CA SER A 102 7.13 -15.20 -14.36
C SER A 102 8.34 -14.34 -13.96
N THR A 103 8.87 -13.56 -14.89
CA THR A 103 9.91 -12.57 -14.64
C THR A 103 9.48 -11.16 -15.00
N SER A 104 10.21 -10.16 -14.50
CA SER A 104 10.02 -8.75 -14.92
C SER A 104 10.23 -8.53 -16.41
N THR A 105 11.02 -9.39 -17.07
CA THR A 105 11.19 -9.37 -18.52
C THR A 105 9.93 -9.88 -19.21
N ASP A 106 9.34 -10.98 -18.73
CA ASP A 106 8.12 -11.57 -19.32
C ASP A 106 6.90 -10.67 -19.15
N TRP A 107 6.79 -10.00 -18.00
CA TRP A 107 5.65 -9.11 -17.69
C TRP A 107 5.88 -7.65 -18.09
N HIS A 108 7.09 -7.31 -18.54
CA HIS A 108 7.50 -5.95 -18.87
C HIS A 108 7.27 -4.93 -17.74
N THR A 109 7.28 -5.41 -16.48
CA THR A 109 7.15 -4.56 -15.30
C THR A 109 8.13 -4.97 -14.22
N ASN A 110 8.69 -3.99 -13.50
CA ASN A 110 9.55 -4.20 -12.34
C ASN A 110 9.00 -3.42 -11.15
N ASN A 111 9.36 -3.85 -9.94
CA ASN A 111 9.04 -3.14 -8.71
C ASN A 111 7.52 -2.85 -8.55
N PRO A 112 6.65 -3.88 -8.49
CA PRO A 112 5.20 -3.68 -8.50
C PRO A 112 4.73 -2.97 -7.22
N TYR A 113 3.90 -1.94 -7.39
CA TYR A 113 3.35 -1.11 -6.29
C TYR A 113 1.83 -1.14 -6.23
N SER A 114 1.13 -1.37 -7.34
CA SER A 114 -0.32 -1.47 -7.31
C SER A 114 -0.86 -2.39 -8.40
N ILE A 115 -2.00 -3.00 -8.10
CA ILE A 115 -2.75 -3.87 -9.00
C ILE A 115 -4.21 -3.44 -9.02
N VAL A 116 -4.75 -3.28 -10.23
CA VAL A 116 -6.19 -3.20 -10.51
C VAL A 116 -6.58 -4.38 -11.39
N THR A 117 -7.79 -4.92 -11.21
CA THR A 117 -8.30 -6.01 -12.06
C THR A 117 -9.64 -5.64 -12.69
N ASN A 118 -9.86 -6.09 -13.92
CA ASN A 118 -11.14 -5.93 -14.61
C ASN A 118 -11.38 -7.09 -15.60
N GLY A 119 -12.44 -7.87 -15.36
CA GLY A 119 -12.67 -9.12 -16.06
C GLY A 119 -11.47 -10.07 -15.94
N ASN A 120 -10.96 -10.52 -17.09
CA ASN A 120 -9.79 -11.40 -17.18
C ASN A 120 -8.46 -10.64 -17.10
N ASP A 121 -8.50 -9.32 -16.98
CA ASP A 121 -7.32 -8.47 -17.11
C ASP A 121 -6.84 -7.98 -15.74
N MET A 122 -5.53 -8.01 -15.56
CA MET A 122 -4.81 -7.44 -14.42
C MET A 122 -3.91 -6.33 -14.93
N TYR A 123 -4.00 -5.17 -14.29
CA TYR A 123 -3.25 -3.96 -14.59
C TYR A 123 -2.24 -3.76 -13.48
N ILE A 124 -0.95 -3.81 -13.80
CA ILE A 124 0.13 -3.67 -12.83
C ILE A 124 0.85 -2.36 -13.09
N MET A 125 1.07 -1.61 -12.01
CA MET A 125 1.90 -0.42 -11.99
C MET A 125 3.17 -0.71 -11.18
N GLY A 126 4.32 -0.45 -11.79
CA GLY A 126 5.63 -0.50 -11.13
C GLY A 126 6.10 0.89 -10.71
N TYR A 127 6.83 1.00 -9.61
CA TYR A 127 7.36 2.28 -9.12
C TYR A 127 8.53 2.78 -9.95
N ASP A 128 9.42 1.90 -10.38
CA ASP A 128 10.60 2.26 -11.20
C ASP A 128 10.23 2.51 -12.68
N GLN A 129 8.95 2.66 -12.97
CA GLN A 129 8.42 2.74 -14.32
C GLN A 129 7.32 3.79 -14.40
N ASN A 130 7.17 4.37 -15.57
CA ASN A 130 6.08 5.27 -15.93
C ASN A 130 4.98 4.54 -16.72
N THR A 131 4.90 3.22 -16.62
CA THR A 131 3.96 2.40 -17.40
C THR A 131 3.00 1.63 -16.51
N ILE A 132 1.82 1.36 -17.06
CA ILE A 132 0.88 0.35 -16.55
C ILE A 132 0.87 -0.76 -17.59
N VAL A 133 1.15 -1.99 -17.17
CA VAL A 133 1.09 -3.17 -18.05
C VAL A 133 -0.20 -3.94 -17.84
N LYS A 134 -0.66 -4.62 -18.90
CA LYS A 134 -1.83 -5.49 -18.90
C LYS A 134 -1.41 -6.96 -18.96
N ILE A 135 -1.84 -7.75 -17.99
CA ILE A 135 -1.60 -9.19 -17.87
C ILE A 135 -2.94 -9.93 -17.93
N ASN A 136 -3.01 -11.01 -18.71
CA ASN A 136 -4.17 -11.89 -18.72
C ASN A 136 -4.13 -12.82 -17.51
N THR A 137 -5.15 -12.82 -16.66
CA THR A 137 -5.22 -13.61 -15.42
C THR A 137 -5.63 -15.07 -15.60
N THR A 138 -5.95 -15.50 -16.81
CA THR A 138 -6.25 -16.91 -17.12
C THR A 138 -4.97 -17.74 -17.19
N ASN A 139 -3.91 -17.16 -17.77
CA ASN A 139 -2.64 -17.83 -18.04
C ASN A 139 -1.41 -17.00 -17.59
N TYR A 140 -1.65 -15.83 -16.99
CA TYR A 140 -0.62 -14.91 -16.49
C TYR A 140 0.38 -14.44 -17.55
N THR A 141 -0.09 -14.21 -18.77
CA THR A 141 0.74 -13.70 -19.87
C THR A 141 0.58 -12.21 -20.07
N TYR A 142 1.69 -11.51 -20.30
CA TYR A 142 1.68 -10.13 -20.76
C TYR A 142 0.88 -9.98 -22.06
N THR A 143 0.04 -8.97 -22.11
CA THR A 143 -0.79 -8.63 -23.27
C THR A 143 -0.22 -7.42 -23.99
N ASN A 144 -0.06 -6.31 -23.27
CA ASN A 144 0.48 -5.06 -23.81
C ASN A 144 0.81 -4.06 -22.68
N THR A 145 1.61 -3.04 -23.00
CA THR A 145 1.64 -1.79 -22.23
C THR A 145 0.29 -1.11 -22.41
N PHE A 146 -0.45 -0.99 -21.32
CA PHE A 146 -1.80 -0.43 -21.30
C PHE A 146 -1.77 1.10 -21.36
N TYR A 147 -0.84 1.70 -20.61
CA TYR A 147 -0.70 3.15 -20.53
C TYR A 147 0.77 3.51 -20.28
N THR A 148 1.21 4.61 -20.89
CA THR A 148 2.52 5.22 -20.62
C THR A 148 2.29 6.65 -20.15
N TYR A 149 2.60 6.90 -18.88
CA TYR A 149 2.59 8.21 -18.30
C TYR A 149 3.69 9.09 -18.92
N THR A 150 3.36 10.33 -19.22
CA THR A 150 4.34 11.33 -19.68
C THR A 150 4.74 12.19 -18.47
N PRO A 151 5.96 12.03 -17.94
CA PRO A 151 6.43 12.82 -16.80
C PRO A 151 6.50 14.30 -17.12
N LEU A 152 6.53 15.13 -16.07
CA LEU A 152 6.78 16.56 -16.22
C LEU A 152 8.16 16.80 -16.85
N THR A 153 8.32 17.92 -17.56
CA THR A 153 9.59 18.26 -18.22
C THR A 153 10.76 18.25 -17.23
N GLY A 154 11.80 17.47 -17.55
CA GLY A 154 12.99 17.33 -16.71
C GLY A 154 12.78 16.45 -15.47
N LYS A 155 11.69 15.67 -15.42
CA LYS A 155 11.36 14.75 -14.34
C LYS A 155 11.27 13.30 -14.83
N THR A 156 11.44 12.37 -13.91
CA THR A 156 11.14 10.95 -14.04
C THR A 156 9.79 10.68 -13.37
N GLY A 157 8.95 9.87 -14.01
CA GLY A 157 7.63 9.52 -13.50
C GLY A 157 7.66 8.15 -12.81
N HIS A 158 7.02 8.07 -11.65
CA HIS A 158 6.93 6.87 -10.83
C HIS A 158 5.48 6.49 -10.55
N GLY A 159 5.14 5.23 -10.73
CA GLY A 159 3.85 4.69 -10.34
C GLY A 159 3.74 4.50 -8.82
N VAL A 160 2.79 5.16 -8.17
CA VAL A 160 2.68 5.18 -6.70
C VAL A 160 1.53 4.33 -6.19
N ASP A 161 0.37 4.45 -6.83
CA ASP A 161 -0.86 3.78 -6.41
C ASP A 161 -1.88 3.75 -7.55
N MET A 162 -2.82 2.81 -7.48
CA MET A 162 -3.95 2.73 -8.41
C MET A 162 -5.18 2.19 -7.70
N ASP A 163 -6.34 2.68 -8.13
CA ASP A 163 -7.63 2.17 -7.69
C ASP A 163 -8.61 2.08 -8.87
N LYS A 164 -9.62 1.22 -8.74
CA LYS A 164 -10.72 1.10 -9.70
C LYS A 164 -11.94 1.82 -9.17
N ILE A 165 -12.56 2.63 -10.01
CA ILE A 165 -13.84 3.28 -9.69
C ILE A 165 -14.88 3.04 -10.77
N THR A 166 -16.13 2.91 -10.37
CA THR A 166 -17.28 2.94 -11.28
C THR A 166 -17.98 4.29 -11.16
N ILE A 167 -18.05 5.05 -12.27
CA ILE A 167 -18.79 6.32 -12.34
C ILE A 167 -19.97 6.10 -13.30
N GLY A 168 -21.19 6.17 -12.77
CA GLY A 168 -22.38 5.72 -13.50
C GLY A 168 -22.30 4.20 -13.74
N ASN A 169 -22.21 3.80 -15.01
CA ASN A 169 -22.10 2.39 -15.42
C ASN A 169 -20.75 2.07 -16.09
N THR A 170 -19.77 2.97 -15.96
CA THR A 170 -18.47 2.82 -16.61
C THR A 170 -17.39 2.69 -15.56
N ASP A 171 -16.54 1.70 -15.73
CA ASP A 171 -15.37 1.49 -14.89
C ASP A 171 -14.18 2.30 -15.41
N TYR A 172 -13.37 2.81 -14.48
CA TYR A 172 -12.15 3.57 -14.75
C TYR A 172 -11.02 3.07 -13.83
N ILE A 173 -9.78 3.29 -14.27
CA ILE A 173 -8.59 3.23 -13.42
C ILE A 173 -8.23 4.65 -13.01
N VAL A 174 -8.05 4.88 -11.71
CA VAL A 174 -7.48 6.12 -11.17
C VAL A 174 -6.06 5.81 -10.74
N ALA A 175 -5.09 6.39 -11.43
CA ALA A 175 -3.68 6.10 -11.28
C ALA A 175 -2.93 7.33 -10.72
N LEU A 176 -2.16 7.12 -9.66
CA LEU A 176 -1.36 8.15 -9.00
C LEU A 176 0.11 8.02 -9.42
N PHE A 177 0.65 9.10 -9.98
CA PHE A 177 2.06 9.19 -10.36
C PHE A 177 2.76 10.31 -9.58
N SER A 178 4.00 10.06 -9.14
CA SER A 178 4.89 11.11 -8.64
C SER A 178 5.95 11.46 -9.68
N ASN A 179 6.53 12.66 -9.55
CA ASN A 179 7.58 13.16 -10.42
C ASN A 179 8.79 13.58 -9.59
N ASP A 180 9.97 13.03 -9.84
CA ASP A 180 11.23 13.46 -9.22
C ASP A 180 12.30 13.73 -10.30
N ASP A 181 13.47 14.22 -9.93
CA ASP A 181 14.57 14.49 -10.87
C ASP A 181 15.57 13.32 -11.02
N GLY A 182 15.20 12.13 -10.55
CA GLY A 182 16.03 10.94 -10.47
C GLY A 182 16.99 10.91 -9.27
N SER A 183 17.10 12.00 -8.51
CA SER A 183 17.94 12.07 -7.31
C SER A 183 17.16 11.81 -6.02
N TYR A 184 15.83 11.72 -6.09
CA TYR A 184 14.91 11.78 -4.96
C TYR A 184 15.04 13.05 -4.09
N GLY A 185 15.87 14.02 -4.49
CA GLY A 185 16.13 15.29 -3.82
C GLY A 185 15.15 16.40 -4.16
N ASN A 186 14.54 16.34 -5.35
CA ASN A 186 13.65 17.38 -5.83
C ASN A 186 12.46 16.79 -6.57
N TYR A 187 11.28 16.94 -5.97
CA TYR A 187 10.02 16.47 -6.52
C TYR A 187 9.27 17.59 -7.24
N GLY A 188 8.73 17.28 -8.42
CA GLY A 188 7.70 18.09 -9.05
C GLY A 188 6.31 17.72 -8.53
N ASP A 189 5.30 18.43 -9.03
CA ASP A 189 3.89 18.10 -8.78
C ASP A 189 3.60 16.64 -9.17
N SER A 190 2.86 15.96 -8.30
CA SER A 190 2.34 14.62 -8.62
C SER A 190 1.11 14.77 -9.51
N GLN A 191 0.71 13.70 -10.19
CA GLN A 191 -0.46 13.72 -11.05
C GLN A 191 -1.39 12.53 -10.77
N LEU A 192 -2.68 12.83 -10.62
CA LEU A 192 -3.74 11.83 -10.68
C LEU A 192 -4.21 11.73 -12.12
N VAL A 193 -4.27 10.53 -12.67
CA VAL A 193 -4.71 10.27 -14.04
C VAL A 193 -5.89 9.32 -14.03
N ILE A 194 -7.01 9.72 -14.62
CA ILE A 194 -8.19 8.87 -14.80
C ILE A 194 -8.12 8.27 -16.20
N LEU A 195 -8.13 6.95 -16.29
CA LEU A 195 -8.04 6.17 -17.52
C LEU A 195 -9.33 5.37 -17.72
N ASP A 196 -9.84 5.33 -18.95
CA ASP A 196 -10.79 4.28 -19.32
C ASP A 196 -10.06 2.95 -19.60
N PHE A 197 -10.79 1.83 -19.66
CA PHE A 197 -10.21 0.51 -19.93
C PHE A 197 -9.74 0.29 -21.39
N SER A 198 -9.75 1.34 -22.23
CA SER A 198 -9.03 1.35 -23.51
C SER A 198 -7.62 1.94 -23.40
N GLY A 199 -7.25 2.49 -22.23
CA GLY A 199 -5.97 3.14 -21.97
C GLY A 199 -5.97 4.64 -22.26
N LYS A 200 -7.15 5.22 -22.58
CA LYS A 200 -7.27 6.65 -22.88
C LYS A 200 -7.39 7.47 -21.59
N THR A 201 -6.61 8.54 -21.51
CA THR A 201 -6.74 9.56 -20.46
C THR A 201 -8.06 10.33 -20.61
N ILE A 202 -8.87 10.27 -19.56
CA ILE A 202 -10.14 10.99 -19.42
C ILE A 202 -9.92 12.31 -18.68
N SER A 203 -9.07 12.30 -17.65
CA SER A 203 -8.74 13.50 -16.89
C SER A 203 -7.37 13.36 -16.23
N THR A 204 -6.73 14.51 -16.00
CA THR A 204 -5.49 14.61 -15.23
C THR A 204 -5.66 15.75 -14.22
N CYS A 205 -5.31 15.49 -12.97
CA CYS A 205 -5.31 16.48 -11.90
C CYS A 205 -3.88 16.66 -11.36
N ASN A 206 -3.40 17.91 -11.30
CA ASN A 206 -2.14 18.20 -10.63
C ASN A 206 -2.33 18.20 -9.11
N LEU A 207 -1.36 17.60 -8.44
CA LEU A 207 -1.35 17.40 -7.01
C LEU A 207 -0.04 17.93 -6.44
N ASN A 208 0.02 17.94 -5.12
CA ASN A 208 1.20 18.26 -4.38
C ASN A 208 2.35 17.29 -4.68
N ALA A 209 3.58 17.78 -4.53
CA ALA A 209 4.78 17.01 -4.78
C ALA A 209 4.87 15.76 -3.89
N ASN A 210 5.41 14.68 -4.43
CA ASN A 210 5.61 13.41 -3.74
C ASN A 210 4.32 12.87 -3.07
N ALA A 211 3.25 12.77 -3.84
CA ALA A 211 2.04 12.06 -3.44
C ALA A 211 2.36 10.58 -3.24
N ASN A 212 1.81 9.99 -2.18
CA ASN A 212 2.24 8.70 -1.67
C ASN A 212 1.10 7.69 -1.47
N SER A 213 -0.14 8.12 -1.31
CA SER A 213 -1.30 7.22 -1.16
C SER A 213 -2.54 7.75 -1.87
N LEU A 214 -3.37 6.82 -2.32
CA LEU A 214 -4.67 7.06 -2.94
C LEU A 214 -5.72 6.23 -2.21
N ASN A 215 -6.86 6.82 -1.86
CA ASN A 215 -8.06 6.10 -1.43
C ASN A 215 -9.29 6.80 -2.01
N ILE A 216 -10.27 6.04 -2.46
CA ILE A 216 -11.45 6.58 -3.14
C ILE A 216 -12.71 6.21 -2.39
N ASN A 217 -13.66 7.15 -2.28
CA ASN A 217 -15.03 6.85 -1.88
C ASN A 217 -16.04 7.58 -2.76
N ILE A 218 -17.23 7.02 -2.85
CA ILE A 218 -18.38 7.65 -3.50
C ILE A 218 -19.32 8.16 -2.41
N THR A 219 -19.43 9.49 -2.29
CA THR A 219 -20.34 10.12 -1.34
C THR A 219 -21.58 10.58 -2.09
N GLY A 220 -22.70 9.91 -1.86
CA GLY A 220 -23.90 10.10 -2.69
C GLY A 220 -23.65 9.62 -4.12
N ASN A 221 -23.58 10.56 -5.07
CA ASN A 221 -23.28 10.29 -6.48
C ASN A 221 -21.93 10.87 -6.92
N THR A 222 -21.17 11.50 -6.01
CA THR A 222 -19.92 12.18 -6.36
C THR A 222 -18.72 11.36 -5.88
N PRO A 223 -17.84 10.93 -6.79
CA PRO A 223 -16.62 10.22 -6.44
C PRO A 223 -15.52 11.18 -5.97
N HIS A 224 -14.91 10.88 -4.82
CA HIS A 224 -13.81 11.65 -4.26
C HIS A 224 -12.58 10.77 -4.03
N ALA A 225 -11.41 11.26 -4.45
CA ALA A 225 -10.12 10.69 -4.06
C ALA A 225 -9.51 11.49 -2.90
N TYR A 226 -8.98 10.78 -1.92
CA TYR A 226 -8.23 11.29 -0.78
C TYR A 226 -6.77 10.91 -0.99
N ILE A 227 -5.92 11.93 -1.09
CA ILE A 227 -4.54 11.77 -1.54
C ILE A 227 -3.59 12.39 -0.52
N THR A 228 -2.71 11.58 0.03
CA THR A 228 -1.66 12.02 0.94
C THR A 228 -0.36 12.27 0.20
N SER A 229 0.46 13.17 0.72
CA SER A 229 1.73 13.55 0.10
C SER A 229 2.75 13.97 1.14
N TYR A 230 4.01 13.61 0.91
CA TYR A 230 5.12 14.10 1.72
C TYR A 230 5.39 15.58 1.43
N GLY A 231 5.18 16.03 0.19
CA GLY A 231 5.46 17.41 -0.22
C GLY A 231 6.90 17.67 -0.64
N GLY A 232 7.68 16.61 -0.85
CA GLY A 232 9.09 16.70 -1.20
C GLY A 232 9.87 15.50 -0.68
N PRO A 233 11.21 15.62 -0.57
CA PRO A 233 12.02 14.61 0.11
C PRO A 233 11.55 14.35 1.54
N GLN A 234 11.77 13.14 2.05
CA GLN A 234 11.58 12.84 3.47
C GLN A 234 12.66 13.57 4.28
N ASN A 235 12.24 14.26 5.35
CA ASN A 235 13.08 15.12 6.17
C ASN A 235 12.90 14.77 7.66
N ALA A 236 13.94 15.04 8.47
CA ALA A 236 13.84 15.02 9.93
C ALA A 236 12.71 15.96 10.38
N GLY A 237 11.87 15.51 11.30
CA GLY A 237 10.69 16.26 11.71
C GLY A 237 9.60 16.39 10.64
N GLY A 238 9.73 15.77 9.46
CA GLY A 238 8.79 15.87 8.34
C GLY A 238 8.88 17.19 7.57
N ASN A 239 8.04 17.37 6.54
CA ASN A 239 7.99 18.59 5.74
C ASN A 239 7.19 19.73 6.42
N ASN A 240 7.61 20.03 7.64
CA ASN A 240 7.04 21.01 8.57
C ASN A 240 7.66 22.42 8.45
N GLY A 241 8.60 22.62 7.52
CA GLY A 241 9.18 23.94 7.23
C GLY A 241 8.14 24.88 6.61
N SER A 242 8.31 26.20 6.73
CA SER A 242 7.45 27.18 6.04
C SER A 242 8.03 27.52 4.65
N PRO A 243 7.27 27.38 3.55
CA PRO A 243 5.87 26.94 3.51
C PRO A 243 5.75 25.43 3.73
N TYR A 244 4.71 25.02 4.47
CA TYR A 244 4.39 23.61 4.68
C TYR A 244 4.13 22.95 3.35
N THR A 245 4.89 21.89 3.05
CA THR A 245 4.71 21.21 1.77
C THR A 245 3.93 19.91 1.90
N SER A 246 3.89 19.21 3.04
CA SER A 246 3.03 18.01 3.18
C SER A 246 1.54 18.37 3.14
N LYS A 247 0.72 17.54 2.47
CA LYS A 247 -0.72 17.80 2.27
C LYS A 247 -1.55 16.52 2.22
N LEU A 248 -2.77 16.62 2.72
CA LEU A 248 -3.91 15.79 2.32
C LEU A 248 -4.77 16.58 1.34
N GLN A 249 -4.92 16.10 0.11
CA GLN A 249 -5.75 16.71 -0.92
C GLN A 249 -6.96 15.83 -1.22
N ILE A 250 -8.10 16.46 -1.41
CA ILE A 250 -9.34 15.80 -1.83
C ILE A 250 -9.66 16.26 -3.24
N VAL A 251 -9.85 15.29 -4.13
CA VAL A 251 -10.11 15.50 -5.55
C VAL A 251 -11.51 15.03 -5.87
N ASP A 252 -12.33 15.90 -6.46
CA ASP A 252 -13.55 15.47 -7.15
C ASP A 252 -13.13 14.78 -8.45
N LEU A 253 -13.51 13.51 -8.60
CA LEU A 253 -13.15 12.69 -9.76
C LEU A 253 -14.14 12.85 -10.92
N THR A 254 -15.17 13.68 -10.77
CA THR A 254 -16.07 14.07 -11.87
C THR A 254 -15.26 14.81 -12.93
N PRO A 255 -15.12 14.30 -14.16
CA PRO A 255 -14.29 14.95 -15.16
C PRO A 255 -14.86 16.34 -15.56
N PRO A 256 -14.02 17.40 -15.64
CA PRO A 256 -12.59 17.40 -15.34
C PRO A 256 -12.30 17.33 -13.84
N SER A 257 -11.41 16.41 -13.44
CA SER A 257 -11.09 16.20 -12.03
C SER A 257 -10.37 17.41 -11.43
N THR A 258 -10.77 17.84 -10.24
CA THR A 258 -10.22 19.04 -9.58
C THR A 258 -9.96 18.81 -8.10
N VAL A 259 -8.91 19.42 -7.56
CA VAL A 259 -8.69 19.49 -6.11
C VAL A 259 -9.74 20.43 -5.52
N ILE A 260 -10.65 19.87 -4.72
CA ILE A 260 -11.71 20.64 -4.06
C ILE A 260 -11.33 21.05 -2.63
N GLN A 261 -10.38 20.34 -2.02
CA GLN A 261 -9.90 20.66 -0.69
C GLN A 261 -8.43 20.31 -0.52
N THR A 262 -7.73 21.11 0.28
CA THR A 262 -6.36 20.88 0.71
C THR A 262 -6.26 21.10 2.21
N ILE A 263 -5.66 20.16 2.92
CA ILE A 263 -5.46 20.21 4.37
C ILE A 263 -3.97 20.07 4.64
N GLY A 264 -3.40 21.05 5.34
CA GLY A 264 -1.98 21.08 5.71
C GLY A 264 -1.73 20.46 7.10
N PRO A 265 -0.46 20.28 7.50
CA PRO A 265 -0.06 19.61 8.74
C PRO A 265 -0.22 20.47 10.00
N LYS A 266 -0.93 21.60 9.94
CA LYS A 266 -1.25 22.48 11.08
C LYS A 266 -2.75 22.63 11.34
N THR A 267 -3.57 21.86 10.65
CA THR A 267 -4.99 21.78 10.94
C THR A 267 -5.18 20.85 12.13
N THR A 268 -5.50 21.41 13.30
CA THR A 268 -5.79 20.64 14.53
C THR A 268 -6.70 19.45 14.21
N PRO A 269 -6.34 18.21 14.62
CA PRO A 269 -5.32 17.86 15.60
C PRO A 269 -3.92 17.69 15.01
N VAL A 270 -3.77 17.69 13.69
CA VAL A 270 -2.47 17.53 13.04
C VAL A 270 -1.69 18.83 13.20
N ASP A 271 -0.62 18.78 13.97
CA ASP A 271 0.27 19.92 14.25
C ASP A 271 1.71 19.73 13.75
N ALA A 272 2.05 18.50 13.35
CA ALA A 272 3.33 18.13 12.77
C ALA A 272 3.24 16.84 11.92
N GLY A 273 4.20 16.72 10.99
CA GLY A 273 4.56 15.49 10.30
C GLY A 273 4.08 15.44 8.87
N ASP A 274 4.46 14.38 8.17
CA ASP A 274 4.02 14.14 6.80
C ASP A 274 2.74 13.32 6.80
N TYR A 275 1.82 13.63 5.89
CA TYR A 275 0.70 12.76 5.57
C TYR A 275 1.21 11.50 4.86
N ILE A 276 1.01 10.35 5.50
CA ILE A 276 1.55 9.06 5.03
C ILE A 276 0.47 8.26 4.32
N ASP A 277 -0.73 8.24 4.91
CA ASP A 277 -1.79 7.36 4.43
C ASP A 277 -3.18 7.79 4.90
N VAL A 278 -4.21 7.32 4.20
CA VAL A 278 -5.61 7.51 4.57
C VAL A 278 -6.43 6.26 4.23
N ALA A 279 -7.33 5.84 5.12
CA ALA A 279 -8.29 4.77 4.87
C ALA A 279 -9.72 5.23 5.15
N LEU A 280 -10.67 4.70 4.40
CA LEU A 280 -12.08 5.10 4.49
C LEU A 280 -12.90 3.93 5.05
N VAL A 281 -13.65 4.19 6.13
CA VAL A 281 -14.49 3.19 6.80
C VAL A 281 -15.85 3.79 7.09
N GLY A 282 -16.88 3.33 6.37
CA GLY A 282 -18.22 3.90 6.45
C GLY A 282 -18.21 5.40 6.14
N SER A 283 -18.72 6.23 7.05
CA SER A 283 -18.72 7.69 6.94
C SER A 283 -17.46 8.37 7.48
N TYR A 284 -16.48 7.60 7.96
CA TYR A 284 -15.26 8.11 8.57
C TYR A 284 -14.05 7.90 7.65
N ALA A 285 -13.05 8.74 7.87
CA ALA A 285 -11.71 8.59 7.36
C ALA A 285 -10.74 8.45 8.55
N TYR A 286 -9.72 7.65 8.33
CA TYR A 286 -8.60 7.42 9.23
C TYR A 286 -7.36 7.96 8.54
N VAL A 287 -6.80 9.04 9.06
CA VAL A 287 -5.67 9.75 8.47
C VAL A 287 -4.43 9.46 9.31
N LEU A 288 -3.37 8.99 8.67
CA LEU A 288 -2.08 8.71 9.29
C LEU A 288 -1.09 9.80 8.92
N THR A 289 -0.50 10.42 9.93
CA THR A 289 0.71 11.24 9.78
C THR A 289 1.87 10.61 10.55
N ALA A 290 3.10 10.88 10.11
CA ALA A 290 4.30 10.49 10.83
C ALA A 290 5.41 11.51 10.66
N ASN A 291 6.24 11.66 11.69
CA ASN A 291 7.44 12.50 11.67
C ASN A 291 8.61 11.72 12.24
N TYR A 292 9.75 11.79 11.56
CA TYR A 292 11.02 11.36 12.17
C TYR A 292 11.39 12.26 13.34
N ASN A 293 12.11 11.70 14.30
CA ASN A 293 12.98 12.48 15.17
C ASN A 293 14.23 12.95 14.40
N ASP A 294 15.02 13.83 15.04
CA ASP A 294 16.15 14.51 14.38
C ASP A 294 17.24 13.56 13.86
N ASP A 295 17.35 12.36 14.44
CA ASP A 295 18.34 11.35 14.05
C ASP A 295 17.74 10.18 13.25
N PHE A 296 16.48 10.29 12.80
CA PHE A 296 15.75 9.31 12.02
C PHE A 296 15.62 7.91 12.67
N SER A 297 15.90 7.76 13.96
CA SER A 297 15.81 6.47 14.67
C SER A 297 14.39 6.08 15.05
N GLN A 298 13.47 7.03 15.11
CA GLN A 298 12.09 6.80 15.53
C GLN A 298 11.11 7.62 14.71
N TYR A 299 9.88 7.14 14.64
CA TYR A 299 8.75 7.94 14.17
C TYR A 299 7.82 8.23 15.32
N THR A 300 7.35 9.47 15.41
CA THR A 300 6.10 9.77 16.08
C THR A 300 5.01 9.79 15.03
N TYR A 301 3.98 8.96 15.19
CA TYR A 301 2.83 8.95 14.28
C TYR A 301 1.58 9.42 15.00
N MET A 302 0.67 10.02 14.24
CA MET A 302 -0.67 10.34 14.67
C MET A 302 -1.69 9.65 13.77
N LEU A 303 -2.64 8.98 14.39
CA LEU A 303 -3.81 8.43 13.73
C LEU A 303 -5.04 9.26 14.11
N VAL A 304 -5.70 9.85 13.12
CA VAL A 304 -6.88 10.70 13.31
C VAL A 304 -8.09 10.02 12.70
N LYS A 305 -9.13 9.79 13.52
CA LYS A 305 -10.46 9.38 13.04
C LYS A 305 -11.33 10.63 12.93
N VAL A 306 -11.85 10.90 11.73
CA VAL A 306 -12.62 12.10 11.40
C VAL A 306 -13.75 11.74 10.42
N SER A 307 -14.85 12.49 10.41
CA SER A 307 -15.88 12.28 9.40
C SER A 307 -15.38 12.69 8.01
N GLN A 308 -15.77 11.97 6.97
CA GLN A 308 -15.44 12.34 5.60
C GLN A 308 -16.03 13.70 5.20
N ALA A 309 -17.19 14.06 5.77
CA ALA A 309 -17.81 15.36 5.57
C ALA A 309 -16.93 16.51 6.11
N ASN A 310 -16.29 16.34 7.26
CA ASN A 310 -15.39 17.36 7.80
C ASN A 310 -14.13 17.51 6.95
N LEU A 311 -13.57 16.39 6.45
CA LEU A 311 -12.48 16.45 5.50
C LEU A 311 -12.86 17.20 4.21
N LEU A 312 -14.06 16.97 3.68
CA LEU A 312 -14.58 17.71 2.51
C LEU A 312 -14.73 19.22 2.79
N ASN A 313 -14.93 19.59 4.06
CA ASN A 313 -14.96 20.99 4.52
C ASN A 313 -13.57 21.52 4.93
N GLY A 314 -12.51 20.72 4.80
CA GLY A 314 -11.14 21.11 5.10
C GLY A 314 -10.76 21.08 6.58
N THR A 315 -11.56 20.46 7.44
CA THR A 315 -11.34 20.45 8.90
C THR A 315 -11.22 19.02 9.45
N PHE A 316 -10.67 18.92 10.65
CA PHE A 316 -10.74 17.71 11.46
C PHE A 316 -11.71 17.88 12.64
N ASP A 317 -12.76 18.70 12.53
CA ASP A 317 -13.65 18.94 13.66
C ASP A 317 -14.33 17.63 14.14
N GLY A 318 -14.56 17.52 15.45
CA GLY A 318 -15.17 16.34 16.05
C GLY A 318 -14.34 15.05 15.87
N ASN A 319 -13.04 15.17 15.63
CA ASN A 319 -12.14 14.03 15.53
C ASN A 319 -11.88 13.38 16.91
N SER A 320 -11.33 12.18 16.84
CA SER A 320 -10.47 11.63 17.89
C SER A 320 -9.09 11.37 17.29
N SER A 321 -8.02 11.53 18.06
CA SER A 321 -6.66 11.23 17.63
C SER A 321 -5.90 10.37 18.65
N TYR A 322 -4.92 9.61 18.15
CA TYR A 322 -3.99 8.82 18.95
C TYR A 322 -2.58 9.05 18.42
N THR A 323 -1.64 9.32 19.32
CA THR A 323 -0.23 9.53 18.99
C THR A 323 0.63 8.51 19.72
N ALA A 324 1.61 7.96 19.02
CA ALA A 324 2.61 7.10 19.63
C ALA A 324 3.96 7.24 18.91
N THR A 325 5.01 6.82 19.61
CA THR A 325 6.36 6.73 19.08
C THR A 325 6.73 5.27 18.91
N VAL A 326 7.29 4.93 17.75
CA VAL A 326 7.81 3.59 17.43
C VAL A 326 9.19 3.73 16.83
N ASP A 327 9.99 2.66 16.95
CA ASP A 327 11.26 2.56 16.25
C ASP A 327 11.06 2.77 14.75
N SER A 328 12.06 3.35 14.10
CA SER A 328 12.00 3.48 12.67
C SER A 328 11.97 2.09 12.01
N GLY A 329 11.08 1.98 11.03
CA GLY A 329 10.89 0.82 10.18
C GLY A 329 10.32 1.29 8.85
N ALA A 330 10.40 0.40 7.86
CA ALA A 330 10.21 0.77 6.48
C ALA A 330 8.78 0.60 5.99
N THR A 331 7.75 0.48 6.84
CA THR A 331 6.42 0.13 6.33
C THR A 331 5.29 0.78 7.13
N TRP A 332 4.41 1.48 6.42
CA TRP A 332 3.19 2.08 6.93
C TRP A 332 1.99 1.70 6.09
N LEU A 333 0.88 1.36 6.71
CA LEU A 333 -0.33 0.96 6.00
C LEU A 333 -1.57 1.24 6.85
N LEU A 334 -2.60 1.83 6.26
CA LEU A 334 -3.97 1.76 6.73
C LEU A 334 -4.83 1.07 5.68
N ALA A 335 -5.28 -0.17 5.91
CA ALA A 335 -6.05 -0.90 4.90
C ALA A 335 -7.33 -1.48 5.49
N TYR A 336 -8.48 -1.03 4.98
CA TYR A 336 -9.77 -1.56 5.38
C TYR A 336 -10.19 -2.71 4.47
N ASP A 337 -10.54 -3.85 5.07
CA ASP A 337 -10.95 -5.04 4.32
C ASP A 337 -12.47 -5.27 4.34
N GLY A 338 -13.26 -4.22 4.58
CA GLY A 338 -14.71 -4.35 4.74
C GLY A 338 -15.16 -4.90 6.10
N THR A 339 -14.24 -5.40 6.94
CA THR A 339 -14.54 -5.90 8.30
C THR A 339 -13.66 -5.24 9.35
N VAL A 340 -12.34 -5.31 9.20
CA VAL A 340 -11.35 -4.71 10.09
C VAL A 340 -10.50 -3.68 9.36
N LEU A 341 -10.06 -2.66 10.09
CA LEU A 341 -9.06 -1.73 9.61
C LEU A 341 -7.68 -2.20 10.08
N TRP A 342 -6.85 -2.64 9.15
CA TRP A 342 -5.46 -2.99 9.38
C TRP A 342 -4.60 -1.74 9.50
N PHE A 343 -3.66 -1.77 10.43
CA PHE A 343 -2.68 -0.72 10.62
C PHE A 343 -1.28 -1.30 10.77
N VAL A 344 -0.38 -0.99 9.85
CA VAL A 344 1.05 -1.30 9.98
C VAL A 344 1.78 -0.04 10.40
N ALA A 345 2.51 -0.14 11.51
CA ALA A 345 3.28 0.94 12.12
C ALA A 345 4.74 0.50 12.23
N GLY A 346 5.53 0.78 11.20
CA GLY A 346 6.91 0.32 11.08
C GLY A 346 6.98 -1.20 11.07
N LYS A 347 7.31 -1.79 12.22
CA LYS A 347 7.55 -3.24 12.38
C LYS A 347 6.35 -4.00 12.97
N GLN A 348 5.32 -3.26 13.40
CA GLN A 348 4.18 -3.80 14.14
C GLN A 348 2.92 -3.79 13.27
N VAL A 349 2.08 -4.80 13.46
CA VAL A 349 0.79 -4.95 12.79
C VAL A 349 -0.32 -4.92 13.82
N TYR A 350 -1.28 -4.03 13.61
CA TYR A 350 -2.46 -3.83 14.44
C TYR A 350 -3.75 -4.03 13.63
N THR A 351 -4.83 -4.34 14.35
CA THR A 351 -6.20 -4.04 13.89
C THR A 351 -6.78 -2.91 14.73
N ILE A 352 -7.57 -2.04 14.11
CA ILE A 352 -8.26 -0.94 14.77
C ILE A 352 -9.75 -1.28 14.94
N ASP A 353 -10.28 -1.14 16.17
CA ASP A 353 -11.72 -1.12 16.43
C ASP A 353 -12.31 0.20 15.94
N THR A 354 -13.08 0.11 14.86
CA THR A 354 -13.66 1.27 14.18
C THR A 354 -14.95 1.77 14.83
N SER A 355 -15.50 1.03 15.81
CA SER A 355 -16.73 1.38 16.51
C SER A 355 -16.53 2.40 17.62
N VAL A 356 -15.29 2.57 18.10
CA VAL A 356 -14.93 3.47 19.21
C VAL A 356 -14.14 4.69 18.74
N ALA A 357 -13.90 5.65 19.64
CA ALA A 357 -12.96 6.74 19.42
C ALA A 357 -11.53 6.19 19.35
N ILE A 358 -10.67 6.77 18.50
CA ILE A 358 -9.29 6.30 18.38
C ILE A 358 -8.52 6.63 19.66
N SER A 359 -7.85 5.61 20.19
CA SER A 359 -7.02 5.65 21.40
C SER A 359 -6.19 4.36 21.43
N SER A 360 -5.27 4.21 22.39
CA SER A 360 -4.54 2.94 22.55
C SER A 360 -5.46 1.73 22.72
N SER A 361 -6.62 1.90 23.37
CA SER A 361 -7.61 0.83 23.56
C SER A 361 -8.32 0.39 22.28
N ALA A 362 -8.33 1.25 21.24
CA ALA A 362 -8.87 0.90 19.94
C ALA A 362 -7.90 0.05 19.11
N LEU A 363 -6.62 -0.03 19.49
CA LEU A 363 -5.60 -0.77 18.77
C LEU A 363 -5.38 -2.14 19.43
N THR A 364 -5.43 -3.20 18.63
CA THR A 364 -5.04 -4.55 19.06
C THR A 364 -3.82 -4.99 18.28
N LEU A 365 -2.69 -5.21 18.96
CA LEU A 365 -1.47 -5.76 18.35
C LEU A 365 -1.74 -7.20 17.88
N ARG A 366 -1.45 -7.48 16.61
CA ARG A 366 -1.62 -8.79 15.99
C ARG A 366 -0.31 -9.47 15.70
N ALA A 367 0.70 -8.72 15.27
CA ALA A 367 1.98 -9.29 14.85
C ALA A 367 3.15 -8.29 14.95
N ASN A 368 4.37 -8.83 15.03
CA ASN A 368 5.60 -8.04 15.12
C ASN A 368 6.74 -8.70 14.32
N ALA A 369 7.40 -7.94 13.46
CA ALA A 369 8.53 -8.42 12.65
C ALA A 369 9.85 -8.59 13.42
N ASN A 370 10.02 -7.96 14.58
CA ASN A 370 11.20 -8.14 15.41
C ASN A 370 11.22 -9.52 16.11
N ASP A 371 10.06 -10.14 16.29
CA ASP A 371 9.96 -11.44 16.93
C ASP A 371 10.02 -12.54 15.86
N HIS A 372 10.94 -13.50 16.07
CA HIS A 372 11.13 -14.67 15.21
C HIS A 372 10.70 -15.98 15.90
N SER A 373 10.04 -15.88 17.06
CA SER A 373 9.47 -17.03 17.75
C SER A 373 8.20 -17.52 17.04
N SER A 374 7.98 -18.83 17.04
CA SER A 374 6.79 -19.46 16.44
C SER A 374 5.52 -19.27 17.27
N ASP A 375 5.63 -18.80 18.51
CA ASP A 375 4.59 -18.96 19.53
C ASP A 375 4.01 -17.62 20.05
N SER A 376 4.52 -16.45 19.62
CA SER A 376 4.14 -15.16 20.24
C SER A 376 4.04 -13.95 19.31
N GLN A 377 3.22 -14.03 18.26
CA GLN A 377 2.98 -12.91 17.31
C GLN A 377 4.17 -12.60 16.37
N GLY A 378 5.21 -13.44 16.37
CA GLY A 378 6.40 -13.26 15.55
C GLY A 378 6.18 -13.51 14.06
N LEU A 379 6.49 -12.51 13.23
CA LEU A 379 6.47 -12.62 11.77
C LEU A 379 7.81 -13.07 11.19
N GLY A 380 8.87 -13.02 11.99
CA GLY A 380 10.22 -13.36 11.58
C GLY A 380 10.46 -14.86 11.47
N ILE A 381 11.44 -15.24 10.65
CA ILE A 381 12.05 -16.58 10.62
C ILE A 381 13.55 -16.43 10.86
N SER A 382 14.25 -17.54 11.15
CA SER A 382 15.70 -17.55 11.49
C SER A 382 16.62 -16.84 10.48
N GLY A 383 16.17 -16.61 9.25
CA GLY A 383 16.93 -15.90 8.21
C GLY A 383 16.28 -14.62 7.68
N ALA A 384 15.09 -14.23 8.17
CA ALA A 384 14.33 -13.05 7.75
C ALA A 384 13.49 -12.51 8.93
N TYR A 385 14.00 -11.54 9.69
CA TYR A 385 13.34 -10.93 10.85
C TYR A 385 13.92 -9.55 11.17
N GLY A 386 13.10 -8.60 11.63
CA GLY A 386 13.57 -7.30 12.10
C GLY A 386 12.94 -6.12 11.38
N GLN A 387 12.52 -6.28 10.13
CA GLN A 387 11.79 -5.23 9.40
C GLN A 387 10.67 -5.80 8.54
N LEU A 388 9.61 -4.99 8.39
CA LEU A 388 8.64 -5.13 7.33
C LEU A 388 9.10 -4.27 6.16
N ASN A 389 9.03 -4.82 4.95
CA ASN A 389 9.31 -4.11 3.70
C ASN A 389 8.01 -3.83 2.94
N THR A 390 7.08 -4.77 2.98
CA THR A 390 5.81 -4.67 2.26
C THR A 390 4.69 -5.26 3.11
N ALA A 391 3.48 -4.74 2.92
CA ALA A 391 2.28 -5.34 3.46
C ALA A 391 1.11 -5.09 2.51
N SER A 392 0.23 -6.08 2.41
CA SER A 392 -0.98 -6.01 1.60
C SER A 392 -2.07 -6.83 2.26
N VAL A 393 -3.31 -6.32 2.21
CA VAL A 393 -4.47 -7.10 2.64
C VAL A 393 -4.69 -8.21 1.62
N VAL A 394 -4.82 -9.42 2.14
CA VAL A 394 -4.99 -10.63 1.35
C VAL A 394 -6.16 -11.37 1.94
N ILE A 395 -7.24 -11.57 1.20
CA ILE A 395 -8.38 -12.30 1.76
C ILE A 395 -8.22 -13.78 1.46
N PRO A 396 -8.09 -14.64 2.48
CA PRO A 396 -7.87 -16.06 2.26
C PRO A 396 -9.04 -16.75 1.59
N TYR A 397 -8.70 -17.82 0.86
CA TYR A 397 -9.65 -18.90 0.63
C TYR A 397 -9.86 -19.70 1.92
N SER A 398 -11.10 -19.84 2.41
CA SER A 398 -11.40 -20.91 3.37
C SER A 398 -11.71 -22.20 2.60
N ALA A 399 -11.10 -23.31 2.99
CA ALA A 399 -11.48 -24.64 2.48
C ALA A 399 -12.86 -25.08 3.00
N THR A 400 -13.34 -24.49 4.09
CA THR A 400 -14.68 -24.70 4.63
C THR A 400 -15.72 -24.01 3.73
N ALA A 401 -16.54 -24.81 3.07
CA ALA A 401 -17.64 -24.37 2.22
C ALA A 401 -18.58 -23.42 2.99
N GLY A 402 -18.79 -22.19 2.49
CA GLY A 402 -19.91 -21.36 2.95
C GLY A 402 -19.66 -19.86 3.15
N VAL A 403 -18.45 -19.35 2.95
CA VAL A 403 -18.23 -17.88 3.00
C VAL A 403 -18.91 -17.25 1.80
N SER A 404 -19.66 -16.17 2.03
CA SER A 404 -20.21 -15.41 0.91
C SER A 404 -19.04 -14.82 0.12
N ARG A 405 -18.80 -15.37 -1.08
CA ARG A 405 -17.83 -14.83 -2.04
C ARG A 405 -18.05 -13.33 -2.31
N ALA A 406 -19.25 -12.83 -2.00
CA ALA A 406 -19.62 -11.41 -2.04
C ALA A 406 -18.88 -10.53 -1.03
N ALA A 407 -18.60 -10.98 0.20
CA ALA A 407 -17.85 -10.19 1.19
C ALA A 407 -16.36 -10.11 0.83
N ALA A 408 -15.76 -11.24 0.43
CA ALA A 408 -14.40 -11.28 -0.11
C ALA A 408 -14.27 -10.46 -1.41
N ARG A 409 -15.32 -10.44 -2.24
CA ARG A 409 -15.43 -9.50 -3.36
C ARG A 409 -15.45 -8.06 -2.86
N SER A 410 -16.36 -7.61 -2.01
CA SER A 410 -16.37 -6.19 -1.58
C SER A 410 -15.03 -5.68 -1.01
N ALA A 411 -14.22 -6.57 -0.45
CA ALA A 411 -12.97 -6.25 0.22
C ALA A 411 -11.69 -6.40 -0.63
N VAL A 412 -11.73 -7.13 -1.75
CA VAL A 412 -10.65 -7.19 -2.77
C VAL A 412 -11.08 -6.61 -4.13
N SER A 413 -12.37 -6.71 -4.46
CA SER A 413 -13.09 -6.05 -5.56
C SER A 413 -13.56 -4.64 -5.24
N GLY A 414 -13.24 -4.10 -4.06
CA GLY A 414 -13.32 -2.66 -3.76
C GLY A 414 -12.21 -1.84 -4.45
N GLY A 415 -11.53 -2.40 -5.45
CA GLY A 415 -10.67 -1.68 -6.39
C GLY A 415 -9.21 -1.48 -5.97
N HIS A 416 -8.90 -1.53 -4.67
CA HIS A 416 -7.61 -1.07 -4.17
C HIS A 416 -6.71 -2.20 -3.67
N THR A 417 -5.61 -2.47 -4.38
CA THR A 417 -4.47 -3.17 -3.76
C THR A 417 -3.66 -2.14 -3.00
N LYS A 418 -3.93 -2.01 -1.70
CA LYS A 418 -3.13 -1.11 -0.89
C LYS A 418 -1.78 -1.74 -0.57
N PHE A 419 -0.75 -1.16 -1.16
CA PHE A 419 0.63 -1.45 -0.84
C PHE A 419 1.09 -0.54 0.29
N ALA A 420 1.74 -1.13 1.28
CA ALA A 420 2.27 -0.39 2.40
C ALA A 420 3.42 0.53 1.97
N LYS A 421 3.38 1.77 2.44
CA LYS A 421 4.31 2.82 2.01
C LYS A 421 5.59 2.73 2.82
N VAL A 422 6.71 2.78 2.10
CA VAL A 422 8.03 2.79 2.72
C VAL A 422 8.43 4.22 3.05
N MET A 423 8.48 4.54 4.33
CA MET A 423 9.33 5.62 4.80
C MET A 423 10.74 5.06 4.94
N LEU A 424 11.71 5.72 4.31
CA LEU A 424 13.05 5.14 4.14
C LEU A 424 13.68 4.93 5.52
N PRO A 425 14.20 3.74 5.83
CA PRO A 425 14.87 3.55 7.11
C PRO A 425 16.08 4.49 7.20
N ARG A 426 16.46 4.88 8.42
CA ARG A 426 17.55 5.84 8.71
C ARG A 426 18.77 5.59 7.85
N GLU A 427 19.16 4.34 7.72
CA GLU A 427 20.42 3.95 7.11
C GLU A 427 20.38 4.05 5.58
N VAL A 428 19.19 4.01 4.98
CA VAL A 428 19.02 4.40 3.58
C VAL A 428 19.11 5.91 3.43
N LEU A 429 18.58 6.67 4.38
CA LEU A 429 18.71 8.14 4.39
C LEU A 429 20.16 8.59 4.60
N GLU A 430 20.95 7.90 5.41
CA GLU A 430 22.40 8.13 5.58
C GLU A 430 23.14 7.93 4.24
N LYS A 431 22.83 6.87 3.48
CA LYS A 431 23.38 6.64 2.13
C LYS A 431 23.03 7.75 1.14
N LEU A 432 21.90 8.43 1.35
CA LEU A 432 21.45 9.58 0.55
C LEU A 432 21.96 10.92 1.10
N GLY A 433 22.77 10.93 2.17
CA GLY A 433 23.31 12.14 2.78
C GLY A 433 22.28 13.00 3.51
N ARG A 434 21.23 12.37 4.08
CA ARG A 434 20.11 13.06 4.74
C ARG A 434 19.98 12.83 6.24
N ALA A 435 20.56 11.74 6.73
CA ALA A 435 20.58 11.35 8.14
C ALA A 435 22.02 11.33 8.66
#